data_AF-A0A927AMW2-F1
#
_entry.id   AF-A0A927AMW2-F1
#
_cell.length_a   1.000
_cell.length_b   1.000
_cell.length_c   1.000
_cell.angle_alpha   90.00
_cell.angle_beta   90.00
_cell.angle_gamma   90.00
#
_symmetry.space_group_name_H-M   'P 1'
#
loop_
_entity.id
_entity.type
_entity.pdbx_description
1 polymer ?
#
loop_
_entity_poly.entity_id
_entity_poly.type
_entity_poly.pdbx_seq_one_letter_code
_entity_poly.pdbx_strand_id
1 'polypeptide(L)'
;MNFQKLLFIALVILPGFGISGISAYSLLPEWKALTASYQNYETLSKKPNATVQQLAIAQAAENRHRINCFAEGTGVLFGWTIASIGLHGIYSRDDF
;
A
#
# COMPACT_ATOMS: atom_id res chain seq x y z
N MET A 1 -26.61 -4.65 -20.60
CA MET A 1 -25.40 -3.86 -20.26
C MET A 1 -24.62 -3.64 -21.55
N ASN A 2 -24.30 -2.38 -21.91
CA ASN A 2 -23.61 -2.08 -23.17
C ASN A 2 -22.19 -2.67 -23.19
N PHE A 3 -21.71 -3.08 -24.37
CA PHE A 3 -20.37 -3.64 -24.58
C PHE A 3 -19.27 -2.71 -24.04
N GLN A 4 -19.42 -1.40 -24.21
CA GLN A 4 -18.49 -0.41 -23.67
C GLN A 4 -18.44 -0.40 -22.13
N LYS A 5 -19.58 -0.57 -21.46
CA LYS A 5 -19.62 -0.68 -19.98
C LYS A 5 -18.92 -1.95 -19.52
N LEU A 6 -19.10 -3.05 -20.25
CA LEU A 6 -18.35 -4.28 -20.01
C LEU A 6 -16.84 -4.08 -20.13
N LEU A 7 -16.39 -3.29 -21.12
CA LEU A 7 -14.96 -2.95 -21.26
C LEU A 7 -14.43 -2.15 -20.08
N PHE A 8 -15.15 -1.12 -19.60
CA PHE A 8 -14.74 -0.37 -18.40
C PHE A 8 -14.66 -1.25 -17.16
N ILE A 9 -15.64 -2.12 -16.96
CA ILE A 9 -15.66 -3.06 -15.84
C ILE A 9 -14.46 -4.01 -15.93
N ALA A 10 -14.27 -4.66 -17.07
CA ALA A 10 -13.26 -5.70 -17.25
C ALA A 10 -11.82 -5.17 -17.28
N LEU A 11 -11.58 -4.01 -17.90
CA LEU A 11 -10.23 -3.51 -18.18
C LEU A 11 -9.75 -2.41 -17.24
N VAL A 12 -10.65 -1.77 -16.49
CA VAL A 12 -10.30 -0.63 -15.62
C VAL A 12 -10.72 -0.90 -14.19
N ILE A 13 -12.01 -1.15 -13.94
CA ILE A 13 -12.54 -1.26 -12.58
C ILE A 13 -12.02 -2.52 -11.88
N LEU A 14 -12.18 -3.69 -12.50
CA LEU A 14 -11.70 -4.94 -11.91
C LEU A 14 -10.18 -4.95 -11.70
N PRO A 15 -9.34 -4.53 -12.67
CA PRO A 15 -7.90 -4.41 -12.45
C PRO A 15 -7.54 -3.39 -11.36
N GLY A 16 -8.22 -2.24 -11.28
CA GLY A 16 -8.01 -1.24 -10.23
C GLY A 16 -8.27 -1.80 -8.84
N PHE A 17 -9.39 -2.52 -8.66
CA PHE A 17 -9.66 -3.23 -7.42
C PHE A 17 -8.69 -4.37 -7.15
N GLY A 18 -8.25 -5.09 -8.19
CA GLY A 18 -7.23 -6.13 -8.09
C GLY A 18 -5.91 -5.61 -7.55
N ILE A 19 -5.40 -4.51 -8.12
CA ILE A 19 -4.19 -3.82 -7.65
C ILE A 19 -4.37 -3.39 -6.20
N SER A 20 -5.49 -2.72 -5.88
CA SER A 20 -5.76 -2.28 -4.53
C SER A 20 -5.85 -3.44 -3.54
N GLY A 21 -6.45 -4.57 -3.92
CA GLY A 21 -6.61 -5.74 -3.08
C GLY A 21 -5.27 -6.43 -2.80
N ILE A 22 -4.44 -6.61 -3.83
CA ILE A 22 -3.09 -7.18 -3.70
C ILE A 22 -2.23 -6.31 -2.80
N SER A 23 -2.22 -4.99 -3.02
CA SER A 23 -1.44 -4.09 -2.18
C SER A 23 -1.97 -4.01 -0.75
N ALA A 24 -3.28 -4.03 -0.54
CA ALA A 24 -3.84 -4.07 0.81
C ALA A 24 -3.46 -5.36 1.54
N TYR A 25 -3.47 -6.50 0.84
CA TYR A 25 -3.04 -7.78 1.38
C TYR A 25 -1.57 -7.76 1.81
N SER A 26 -0.69 -7.14 1.02
CA SER A 26 0.74 -6.98 1.33
C SER A 26 1.02 -5.91 2.41
N LEU A 27 0.17 -4.88 2.50
CA LEU A 27 0.35 -3.77 3.45
C LEU A 27 0.24 -4.23 4.90
N LEU A 28 -0.71 -5.10 5.22
CA LEU A 28 -0.95 -5.57 6.59
C LEU A 28 0.26 -6.27 7.24
N PRO A 29 0.90 -7.28 6.60
CA PRO A 29 2.09 -7.92 7.18
C PRO A 29 3.27 -6.97 7.28
N GLU A 30 3.48 -6.09 6.28
CA GLU A 30 4.54 -5.08 6.32
C GLU A 30 4.32 -4.08 7.46
N TRP A 31 3.08 -3.67 7.72
CA TRP A 31 2.74 -2.77 8.82
C TRP A 31 3.04 -3.39 10.18
N LYS A 32 2.72 -4.69 10.33
CA LYS A 32 3.06 -5.45 11.53
C LYS A 32 4.57 -5.56 11.72
N ALA A 33 5.32 -5.84 10.65
CA ALA A 33 6.78 -5.92 10.69
C ALA A 33 7.43 -4.57 11.01
N LEU A 34 6.91 -3.47 10.43
CA LEU A 34 7.32 -2.10 10.75
C LEU A 34 7.13 -1.80 12.23
N THR A 35 5.96 -2.15 12.78
CA THR A 35 5.65 -1.90 14.19
C THR A 35 6.62 -2.64 15.11
N ALA A 36 6.90 -3.92 14.82
CA ALA A 36 7.86 -4.71 15.57
C ALA A 36 9.30 -4.15 15.45
N SER A 37 9.71 -3.74 14.25
CA SER A 37 11.04 -3.15 14.01
C SER A 37 11.21 -1.81 14.74
N TYR A 38 10.17 -0.98 14.76
CA TYR A 38 10.15 0.29 15.48
C TYR A 38 10.29 0.06 16.99
N GLN A 39 9.51 -0.87 17.57
CA GLN A 39 9.61 -1.21 18.99
C GLN A 39 11.00 -1.75 19.37
N ASN A 40 11.62 -2.54 18.49
CA ASN A 40 12.99 -3.02 18.69
C ASN A 40 14.01 -1.87 18.69
N TYR A 41 13.91 -0.95 17.72
CA TYR A 41 14.75 0.25 17.68
C TYR A 41 14.57 1.09 18.96
N GLU A 42 13.34 1.35 19.38
CA GLU A 42 13.03 2.13 20.58
C GLU A 42 13.57 1.46 21.86
N THR A 43 13.48 0.13 21.95
CA THR A 43 14.04 -0.63 23.08
C THR A 43 15.57 -0.54 23.10
N LEU A 44 16.22 -0.66 21.93
CA LEU A 44 17.67 -0.55 21.81
C LEU A 44 18.16 0.86 22.12
N SER A 45 17.47 1.90 21.66
CA SER A 45 17.86 3.30 21.91
C SER A 45 17.80 3.70 23.38
N LYS A 46 16.99 2.99 24.18
CA LYS A 46 16.88 3.19 25.63
C LYS A 46 17.90 2.37 26.44
N LYS A 47 18.62 1.42 25.81
CA LYS A 47 19.62 0.62 26.52
C LYS A 47 20.92 1.41 26.68
N PRO A 48 21.48 1.54 27.90
CA PRO A 48 22.69 2.32 28.15
C PRO A 48 23.95 1.77 27.46
N ASN A 49 23.94 0.48 27.07
CA ASN A 49 25.07 -0.20 26.45
C ASN A 49 24.84 -0.51 24.96
N ALA A 50 23.80 0.06 24.32
CA ALA A 50 23.58 -0.15 22.90
C ALA A 50 24.70 0.51 22.08
N THR A 51 25.30 -0.25 21.17
CA THR A 51 26.33 0.29 20.30
C THR A 51 25.70 1.08 19.16
N VAL A 52 26.43 2.07 18.63
CA VAL A 52 26.00 2.84 17.45
C VAL A 52 25.69 1.91 16.27
N GLN A 53 26.45 0.83 16.10
CA GLN A 53 26.21 -0.16 15.05
C GLN A 53 24.87 -0.90 15.24
N GLN A 54 24.52 -1.28 16.48
CA GLN A 54 23.23 -1.92 16.77
C GLN A 54 22.05 -0.99 16.45
N LEU A 55 22.17 0.29 16.80
CA LEU A 55 21.16 1.30 16.50
C LEU A 55 21.02 1.53 14.99
N ALA A 56 22.14 1.63 14.26
CA ALA A 56 22.14 1.81 12.81
C ALA A 56 21.49 0.63 12.08
N ILE A 57 21.77 -0.61 12.50
CA ILE A 57 21.14 -1.81 11.93
C ILE A 57 19.63 -1.82 12.19
N ALA A 58 19.21 -1.53 13.43
CA ALA A 58 17.80 -1.49 13.80
C ALA A 58 17.03 -0.39 13.04
N GLN A 59 17.63 0.79 12.87
CA GLN A 59 17.06 1.88 12.09
C GLN A 59 16.96 1.53 10.60
N ALA A 60 17.96 0.87 10.04
CA ALA A 60 17.92 0.41 8.65
C ALA A 60 16.81 -0.63 8.41
N ALA A 61 16.60 -1.54 9.37
CA ALA A 61 15.50 -2.51 9.32
C ALA A 61 14.13 -1.82 9.37
N GLU A 62 13.94 -0.84 10.25
CA GLU A 62 12.69 -0.07 10.34
C GLU A 62 12.41 0.70 9.04
N ASN A 63 13.42 1.41 8.52
CA ASN A 63 13.31 2.18 7.30
C ASN A 63 12.87 1.31 6.10
N ARG A 64 13.37 0.07 6.01
CA ARG A 64 12.97 -0.88 4.97
C ARG A 64 11.46 -1.15 5.01
N HIS A 65 10.94 -1.52 6.17
CA HIS A 65 9.51 -1.78 6.33
C HIS A 65 8.66 -0.53 6.13
N ARG A 66 9.17 0.65 6.51
CA ARG A 66 8.47 1.93 6.27
C ARG A 66 8.31 2.21 4.78
N ILE A 67 9.35 1.97 3.98
CA ILE A 67 9.31 2.14 2.53
C ILE A 67 8.35 1.12 1.90
N ASN A 68 8.37 -0.15 2.34
CA ASN A 68 7.45 -1.16 1.85
C ASN A 68 5.99 -0.81 2.16
N CYS A 69 5.69 -0.43 3.40
CA CYS A 69 4.35 0.06 3.77
C CYS A 69 3.91 1.26 2.93
N PHE A 70 4.83 2.19 2.65
CA PHE A 70 4.53 3.34 1.80
C PHE A 70 4.21 2.92 0.36
N ALA A 71 5.00 2.03 -0.22
CA ALA A 71 4.78 1.50 -1.57
C ALA A 71 3.42 0.78 -1.67
N GLU A 72 3.12 -0.11 -0.73
CA GLU A 72 1.85 -0.83 -0.73
C GLU A 72 0.66 0.09 -0.43
N GLY A 73 0.80 1.03 0.51
CA GLY A 73 -0.23 2.04 0.77
C GLY A 73 -0.53 2.90 -0.47
N THR A 74 0.51 3.25 -1.22
CA THR A 74 0.36 3.97 -2.50
C THR A 74 -0.33 3.08 -3.54
N GLY A 75 0.02 1.79 -3.62
CA GLY A 75 -0.63 0.81 -4.50
C GLY A 75 -2.13 0.69 -4.24
N VAL A 76 -2.55 0.67 -2.97
CA VAL A 76 -3.96 0.71 -2.56
C VAL A 76 -4.67 1.94 -3.15
N LEU A 77 -4.13 3.13 -2.87
CA LEU A 77 -4.73 4.39 -3.32
C LEU A 77 -4.76 4.51 -4.85
N PHE A 78 -3.71 4.03 -5.51
CA PHE A 78 -3.61 4.05 -6.96
C PHE A 78 -4.64 3.13 -7.61
N GLY A 79 -4.82 1.91 -7.07
CA GLY A 79 -5.86 0.98 -7.52
C GLY A 79 -7.27 1.57 -7.39
N TRP A 80 -7.56 2.23 -6.27
CA TRP A 80 -8.82 2.96 -6.07
C TRP A 80 -8.99 4.12 -7.05
N THR A 81 -7.93 4.87 -7.33
CA THR A 81 -7.97 5.96 -8.31
C THR A 81 -8.33 5.43 -9.71
N ILE A 82 -7.70 4.33 -10.14
CA ILE A 82 -8.02 3.67 -11.42
C ILE A 82 -9.49 3.22 -11.44
N ALA A 83 -9.96 2.55 -10.39
CA ALA A 83 -11.35 2.09 -10.32
C ALA A 83 -12.35 3.25 -10.39
N SER A 84 -12.08 4.36 -9.68
CA SER A 84 -12.89 5.58 -9.71
C SER A 84 -12.93 6.23 -11.09
N ILE A 85 -11.82 6.25 -11.84
CA ILE A 85 -11.79 6.72 -13.24
C ILE A 85 -12.71 5.85 -14.11
N GLY A 86 -12.65 4.52 -13.94
CA GLY A 86 -13.51 3.59 -14.68
C GLY A 86 -15.00 3.81 -14.38
N LEU A 87 -15.35 4.00 -13.10
CA LEU A 87 -16.73 4.32 -12.68
C LEU A 87 -17.19 5.65 -13.27
N HIS A 88 -16.38 6.70 -13.16
CA HIS A 88 -16.69 8.01 -13.73
C HIS A 88 -16.93 7.92 -15.25
N GLY A 89 -16.09 7.17 -15.98
CA GLY A 89 -16.24 6.96 -17.42
C GLY A 89 -17.51 6.23 -17.85
N ILE A 90 -18.12 5.44 -16.96
CA ILE A 90 -19.45 4.83 -17.17
C ILE A 90 -20.55 5.88 -16.93
N TYR A 91 -20.53 6.57 -15.79
CA TYR A 91 -21.58 7.53 -15.43
C TYR A 91 -21.67 8.71 -16.40
N SER A 92 -20.54 9.33 -16.76
CA SER A 92 -20.53 10.47 -17.68
C SER A 92 -21.01 10.14 -19.09
N ARG A 93 -21.16 8.86 -19.44
CA ARG A 93 -21.74 8.42 -20.71
C ARG A 93 -23.24 8.10 -20.64
N ASP A 94 -23.77 7.94 -19.43
CA ASP A 94 -25.20 7.72 -19.22
C ASP A 94 -25.98 9.04 -19.12
N ASP A 95 -25.27 10.16 -18.94
CA ASP A 95 -25.82 11.52 -18.87
C ASP A 95 -26.04 12.19 -20.25
N PHE A 96 -25.69 11.52 -21.37
CA PHE A 96 -25.86 11.98 -22.76
C PHE A 96 -26.56 10.91 -23.61
#